data_AF-A0A973SFG1-F1
#
_entry.id   AF-A0A973SFG1-F1
#
_cell.length_a   1.000
_cell.length_b   1.000
_cell.length_c   1.000
_cell.angle_alpha   90.00
_cell.angle_beta   90.00
_cell.angle_gamma   90.00
#
_symmetry.space_group_name_H-M   'P 1'
#
loop_
_entity.id
_entity.type
_entity.pdbx_description
1 polymer ?
#
loop_
_entity_poly.entity_id
_entity_poly.type
_entity_poly.pdbx_seq_one_letter_code
_entity_poly.pdbx_strand_id
1 'polypeptide(L)'
;GPGAICLAGPQRLKELLPLLRFGGALRVYGPHLARGAGPAASVWQLDLPGMRLVLTLSPEITRGFSGEGAVLSALAGDEVIDDAELVGALLAFDARVEPDRLAEQSGLPTARVRAALTQLGTAGRVGYDHADAAYFHRELPYDAERAAKQNPRLRAAGDLLDANAVAWDGPIATVMVADHVQRVRAAADGALSCTCQWYAKYQGGRGPCKHILAADAYRRGERGLLDSADSADPADSADRAGTDAEMVGTL
;
A
#
# COMPACT_ATOMS: atom_id res chain seq x y z
N GLY A 1 18.64 -10.84 -20.80
CA GLY A 1 19.40 -9.73 -21.42
C GLY A 1 18.64 -8.43 -21.22
N PRO A 2 19.17 -7.28 -21.65
CA PRO A 2 18.42 -6.03 -21.70
C PRO A 2 17.12 -6.23 -22.49
N GLY A 3 15.99 -5.78 -21.95
CA GLY A 3 14.66 -5.99 -22.55
C GLY A 3 14.07 -7.40 -22.39
N ALA A 4 14.74 -8.30 -21.66
CA ALA A 4 14.15 -9.60 -21.36
C ALA A 4 13.04 -9.47 -20.30
N ILE A 5 11.93 -10.15 -20.55
CA ILE A 5 10.79 -10.21 -19.62
C ILE A 5 10.80 -11.55 -18.89
N CYS A 6 10.49 -11.51 -17.60
CA CYS A 6 10.37 -12.73 -16.79
C CYS A 6 9.11 -13.50 -17.20
N LEU A 7 9.27 -14.79 -17.54
CA LEU A 7 8.18 -15.71 -17.80
C LEU A 7 8.28 -16.93 -16.87
N ALA A 8 7.64 -16.83 -15.72
CA ALA A 8 7.60 -17.92 -14.75
C ALA A 8 6.49 -18.93 -15.11
N GLY A 9 6.90 -20.06 -15.70
CA GLY A 9 6.00 -21.13 -16.13
C GLY A 9 5.31 -20.82 -17.45
N PRO A 10 5.94 -21.07 -18.60
CA PRO A 10 5.39 -20.77 -19.94
C PRO A 10 4.01 -21.36 -20.21
N GLN A 11 3.69 -22.50 -19.59
CA GLN A 11 2.38 -23.14 -19.65
C GLN A 11 1.23 -22.22 -19.20
N ARG A 12 1.50 -21.18 -18.40
CA ARG A 12 0.49 -20.20 -17.97
C ARG A 12 0.00 -19.30 -19.11
N LEU A 13 0.75 -19.24 -20.23
CA LEU A 13 0.32 -18.54 -21.44
C LEU A 13 -0.58 -19.41 -22.34
N LYS A 14 -0.86 -20.67 -21.97
CA LYS A 14 -1.71 -21.55 -22.79
C LYS A 14 -3.11 -20.97 -23.00
N GLU A 15 -3.61 -20.17 -22.07
CA GLU A 15 -4.89 -19.45 -22.18
C GLU A 15 -4.93 -18.47 -23.37
N LEU A 16 -3.78 -18.00 -23.84
CA LEU A 16 -3.71 -17.13 -25.02
C LEU A 16 -3.78 -17.92 -26.34
N LEU A 17 -3.44 -19.21 -26.36
CA LEU A 17 -3.34 -20.00 -27.59
C LEU A 17 -4.65 -20.06 -28.39
N PRO A 18 -5.84 -20.29 -27.78
CA PRO A 18 -7.09 -20.31 -28.51
C PRO A 18 -7.44 -18.97 -29.18
N LEU A 19 -6.85 -17.87 -28.69
CA LEU A 19 -7.14 -16.52 -29.14
C LEU A 19 -6.26 -16.07 -30.30
N LEU A 20 -5.10 -16.71 -30.51
CA LEU A 20 -4.18 -16.37 -31.61
C LEU A 20 -4.81 -16.48 -33.00
N ARG A 21 -5.84 -17.33 -33.15
CA ARG A 21 -6.60 -17.48 -34.42
C ARG A 21 -7.32 -16.20 -34.85
N PHE A 22 -7.59 -15.29 -33.91
CA PHE A 22 -8.23 -14.01 -34.20
C PHE A 22 -7.23 -12.95 -34.67
N GLY A 23 -5.96 -13.32 -34.84
CA GLY A 23 -4.88 -12.41 -35.19
C GLY A 23 -4.51 -11.50 -34.02
N GLY A 24 -3.75 -10.44 -34.32
CA GLY A 24 -3.43 -9.40 -33.33
C GLY A 24 -1.96 -9.17 -33.08
N ALA A 25 -1.68 -8.29 -32.12
CA ALA A 25 -0.33 -7.98 -31.65
C ALA A 25 -0.20 -8.37 -30.18
N LEU A 26 0.93 -9.00 -29.82
CA LEU A 26 1.29 -9.28 -28.44
C LEU A 26 2.25 -8.20 -27.94
N ARG A 27 1.83 -7.47 -26.91
CA ARG A 27 2.68 -6.55 -26.17
C ARG A 27 3.00 -7.15 -24.82
N VAL A 28 4.26 -7.03 -24.40
CA VAL A 28 4.72 -7.61 -23.14
C VAL A 28 5.36 -6.51 -22.31
N TYR A 29 4.90 -6.37 -21.07
CA TYR A 29 5.41 -5.40 -20.12
C TYR A 29 6.06 -6.12 -18.94
N GLY A 30 7.10 -5.50 -18.40
CA GLY A 30 7.79 -5.97 -17.21
C GLY A 30 8.77 -4.92 -16.71
N PRO A 31 9.20 -5.04 -15.44
CA PRO A 31 10.16 -4.12 -14.88
C PRO A 31 11.51 -4.23 -15.58
N HIS A 32 12.28 -3.14 -15.56
CA HIS A 32 13.67 -3.20 -15.98
C HIS A 32 14.47 -4.00 -14.96
N LEU A 33 14.91 -5.20 -15.33
CA LEU A 33 15.63 -6.10 -14.44
C LEU A 33 17.14 -5.98 -14.63
N ALA A 34 17.84 -5.69 -13.54
CA ALA A 34 19.29 -5.82 -13.49
C ALA A 34 19.70 -7.29 -13.72
N ARG A 35 20.93 -7.49 -14.21
CA ARG A 35 21.48 -8.84 -14.40
C ARG A 35 21.55 -9.54 -13.03
N GLY A 36 20.92 -10.71 -12.91
CA GLY A 36 20.85 -11.47 -11.65
C GLY A 36 19.65 -11.12 -10.75
N ALA A 37 18.75 -10.24 -11.19
CA ALA A 37 17.51 -9.98 -10.46
C ALA A 37 16.65 -11.25 -10.34
N GLY A 38 15.96 -11.38 -9.20
CA GLY A 38 15.04 -12.48 -8.95
C GLY A 38 13.80 -12.46 -9.87
N PRO A 39 12.94 -13.48 -9.77
CA PRO A 39 11.71 -13.56 -10.56
C PRO A 39 10.85 -12.30 -10.37
N ALA A 40 10.23 -11.83 -11.45
CA ALA A 40 9.42 -10.63 -11.44
C ALA A 40 8.08 -10.86 -12.15
N ALA A 41 7.08 -10.04 -11.82
CA ALA A 41 5.81 -10.08 -12.50
C ALA A 41 5.96 -9.59 -13.95
N SER A 42 5.12 -10.09 -14.83
CA SER A 42 5.04 -9.63 -16.22
C SER A 42 3.59 -9.52 -16.66
N VAL A 43 3.33 -8.66 -17.63
CA VAL A 43 2.01 -8.41 -18.19
C VAL A 43 2.03 -8.74 -19.67
N TRP A 44 1.09 -9.55 -20.10
CA TRP A 44 0.96 -10.05 -21.46
C TRP A 44 -0.35 -9.53 -22.02
N GLN A 45 -0.26 -8.60 -22.96
CA GLN A 45 -1.40 -7.97 -23.60
C GLN A 45 -1.54 -8.48 -25.02
N LEU A 46 -2.69 -9.08 -25.33
CA LEU A 46 -3.07 -9.45 -26.68
C LEU A 46 -4.08 -8.44 -27.22
N ASP A 47 -3.67 -7.67 -28.23
CA ASP A 47 -4.53 -6.74 -28.96
C ASP A 47 -5.33 -7.53 -30.00
N LEU A 48 -6.66 -7.54 -29.86
CA LEU A 48 -7.60 -8.24 -30.74
C LEU A 48 -8.54 -7.23 -31.42
N PRO A 49 -9.23 -7.60 -32.51
CA PRO A 49 -10.24 -6.73 -33.10
C PRO A 49 -11.33 -6.36 -32.09
N GLY A 50 -11.40 -5.08 -31.71
CA GLY A 50 -12.43 -4.55 -30.81
C GLY A 50 -12.23 -4.83 -29.31
N MET A 51 -11.15 -5.52 -28.91
CA MET A 51 -10.86 -5.75 -27.49
C MET A 51 -9.38 -5.95 -27.20
N ARG A 52 -9.02 -5.80 -25.92
CA ARG A 52 -7.69 -6.09 -25.40
C ARG A 52 -7.82 -7.11 -24.29
N LEU A 53 -7.10 -8.22 -24.39
CA LEU A 53 -6.97 -9.16 -23.28
C LEU A 53 -5.64 -8.91 -22.57
N VAL A 54 -5.70 -8.67 -21.26
CA VAL A 54 -4.51 -8.47 -20.42
C VAL A 54 -4.39 -9.60 -19.42
N LEU A 55 -3.27 -10.34 -19.50
CA LEU A 55 -2.91 -11.40 -18.57
C LEU A 55 -1.68 -10.99 -17.76
N THR A 56 -1.89 -10.76 -16.46
CA THR A 56 -0.79 -10.48 -15.52
C THR A 56 -0.30 -11.80 -14.92
N LEU A 57 0.99 -12.09 -15.09
CA LEU A 57 1.66 -13.26 -14.49
C LEU A 57 2.45 -12.86 -13.27
N SER A 58 2.16 -13.53 -12.15
CA SER A 58 2.90 -13.34 -10.91
C SER A 58 4.33 -13.88 -11.02
N PRO A 59 5.28 -13.40 -10.19
CA PRO A 59 6.69 -13.77 -10.29
C PRO A 59 6.98 -15.28 -10.24
N GLU A 60 6.12 -16.06 -9.57
CA GLU A 60 6.25 -17.51 -9.44
C GLU A 60 4.85 -18.14 -9.53
N ILE A 61 4.79 -19.42 -9.94
CA ILE A 61 3.53 -20.17 -10.07
C ILE A 61 2.78 -20.26 -8.73
N THR A 62 3.51 -20.46 -7.64
CA THR A 62 2.96 -20.60 -6.28
C THR A 62 2.81 -19.27 -5.55
N ARG A 63 3.16 -18.15 -6.18
CA ARG A 63 3.08 -16.80 -5.60
C ARG A 63 1.89 -16.07 -6.21
N GLY A 64 0.87 -15.78 -5.42
CA GLY A 64 -0.26 -14.94 -5.85
C GLY A 64 0.11 -13.45 -5.95
N PHE A 65 -0.82 -12.66 -6.50
CA PHE A 65 -0.74 -11.18 -6.51
C PHE A 65 -1.15 -10.54 -5.19
N SER A 66 -1.76 -11.29 -4.26
CA SER A 66 -2.04 -10.86 -2.86
C SER A 66 -0.78 -10.54 -2.04
N GLY A 67 0.40 -10.51 -2.67
CA GLY A 67 1.65 -10.08 -2.07
C GLY A 67 1.75 -8.56 -1.98
N GLU A 68 0.90 -7.94 -1.17
CA GLU A 68 0.95 -6.52 -0.75
C GLU A 68 2.37 -6.12 -0.27
N GLY A 69 3.19 -7.10 0.13
CA GLY A 69 4.60 -6.95 0.51
C GLY A 69 5.45 -6.03 -0.36
N ALA A 70 5.23 -6.01 -1.68
CA ALA A 70 6.01 -5.18 -2.59
C ALA A 70 5.64 -3.69 -2.53
N VAL A 71 4.42 -3.37 -2.10
CA VAL A 71 3.92 -2.00 -1.96
C VAL A 71 3.88 -1.53 -0.51
N LEU A 72 4.15 -2.39 0.47
CA LEU A 72 4.09 -2.07 1.90
C LEU A 72 4.88 -0.81 2.28
N SER A 73 6.03 -0.55 1.66
CA SER A 73 6.79 0.69 1.94
C SER A 73 6.05 1.95 1.51
N ALA A 74 5.26 1.88 0.44
CA ALA A 74 4.41 2.98 0.00
C ALA A 74 3.15 3.13 0.87
N LEU A 75 2.75 2.07 1.59
CA LEU A 75 1.59 2.08 2.49
C LEU A 75 1.96 2.40 3.95
N ALA A 76 3.25 2.43 4.27
CA ALA A 76 3.71 2.57 5.64
C ALA A 76 3.74 4.02 6.15
N GLY A 77 3.51 5.03 5.30
CA GLY A 77 3.55 6.44 5.73
C GLY A 77 2.27 6.88 6.44
N ASP A 78 2.41 7.71 7.47
CA ASP A 78 1.31 8.21 8.30
C ASP A 78 0.24 8.96 7.52
N GLU A 79 0.69 9.78 6.56
CA GLU A 79 -0.19 10.62 5.75
C GLU A 79 -0.86 9.84 4.60
N VAL A 80 -0.49 8.57 4.37
CA VAL A 80 -0.94 7.84 3.17
C VAL A 80 -2.43 7.55 3.19
N ILE A 81 -3.02 7.38 4.37
CA ILE A 81 -4.47 7.20 4.53
C ILE A 81 -5.19 8.51 4.22
N ASP A 82 -4.78 9.61 4.86
CA ASP A 82 -5.37 10.94 4.64
C ASP A 82 -5.20 11.41 3.19
N ASP A 83 -4.03 11.16 2.60
CA ASP A 83 -3.76 11.41 1.19
C ASP A 83 -4.64 10.57 0.28
N ALA A 84 -4.88 9.30 0.63
CA ALA A 84 -5.77 8.42 -0.11
C ALA A 84 -7.23 8.87 -0.01
N GLU A 85 -7.66 9.42 1.12
CA GLU A 85 -8.99 10.04 1.25
C GLU A 85 -9.11 11.29 0.39
N LEU A 86 -8.15 12.21 0.49
CA LEU A 86 -8.11 13.44 -0.31
C LEU A 86 -8.05 13.15 -1.81
N VAL A 87 -7.07 12.35 -2.25
CA VAL A 87 -6.94 11.91 -3.64
C VAL A 87 -8.18 11.15 -4.07
N GLY A 88 -8.72 10.29 -3.19
CA GLY A 88 -9.92 9.51 -3.43
C GLY A 88 -11.19 10.36 -3.64
N ALA A 89 -11.27 11.55 -3.05
CA ALA A 89 -12.35 12.52 -3.29
C ALA A 89 -12.15 13.29 -4.61
N LEU A 90 -10.91 13.46 -5.06
CA LEU A 90 -10.55 14.08 -6.33
C LEU A 90 -10.66 13.11 -7.52
N LEU A 91 -10.76 11.80 -7.25
CA LEU A 91 -11.18 10.80 -8.24
C LEU A 91 -12.65 11.04 -8.62
N ALA A 92 -12.90 12.07 -9.43
CA ALA A 92 -14.16 12.21 -10.14
C ALA A 92 -14.40 10.98 -11.05
N PHE A 93 -15.57 10.87 -11.67
CA PHE A 93 -15.87 9.88 -12.73
C PHE A 93 -15.03 10.06 -14.01
N ASP A 94 -13.81 10.58 -13.89
CA ASP A 94 -12.86 10.70 -14.98
C ASP A 94 -12.39 9.30 -15.38
N ALA A 95 -12.52 9.00 -16.68
CA ALA A 95 -12.15 7.69 -17.22
C ALA A 95 -10.64 7.40 -17.12
N ARG A 96 -9.84 8.44 -16.85
CA ARG A 96 -8.38 8.38 -16.83
C ARG A 96 -7.85 9.27 -15.69
N VAL A 97 -7.03 8.67 -14.83
CA VAL A 97 -6.49 9.28 -13.62
C VAL A 97 -4.99 9.50 -13.81
N GLU A 98 -4.59 10.77 -13.83
CA GLU A 98 -3.21 11.19 -14.08
C GLU A 98 -2.58 11.74 -12.77
N PRO A 99 -1.46 11.17 -12.29
CA PRO A 99 -0.86 11.56 -11.02
C PRO A 99 -0.45 13.04 -10.94
N ASP A 100 0.02 13.62 -12.05
CA ASP A 100 0.49 15.01 -12.04
C ASP A 100 -0.68 16.00 -11.94
N ARG A 101 -1.81 15.69 -12.61
CA ARG A 101 -3.05 16.48 -12.48
C ARG A 101 -3.63 16.39 -11.07
N LEU A 102 -3.57 15.20 -10.46
CA LEU A 102 -3.98 15.02 -9.07
C LEU A 102 -3.06 15.76 -8.09
N ALA A 103 -1.76 15.83 -8.37
CA ALA A 103 -0.82 16.62 -7.57
C ALA A 103 -1.17 18.12 -7.62
N GLU A 104 -1.46 18.64 -8.81
CA GLU A 104 -1.91 20.04 -8.97
C GLU A 104 -3.21 20.32 -8.21
N GLN A 105 -4.19 19.42 -8.27
CA GLN A 105 -5.50 19.60 -7.64
C GLN A 105 -5.49 19.42 -6.12
N SER A 106 -4.70 18.48 -5.61
CA SER A 106 -4.59 18.18 -4.18
C SER A 106 -3.59 19.09 -3.46
N GLY A 107 -2.66 19.71 -4.19
CA GLY A 107 -1.51 20.40 -3.61
C GLY A 107 -0.44 19.45 -3.05
N LEU A 108 -0.60 18.13 -3.21
CA LEU A 108 0.36 17.14 -2.75
C LEU A 108 1.51 16.94 -3.74
N PRO A 109 2.74 16.63 -3.28
CA PRO A 109 3.80 16.16 -4.15
C PRO A 109 3.40 14.88 -4.92
N THR A 110 3.80 14.77 -6.19
CA THR A 110 3.48 13.59 -7.04
C THR A 110 3.85 12.26 -6.38
N ALA A 111 4.91 12.21 -5.58
CA ALA A 111 5.30 11.00 -4.85
C ALA A 111 4.23 10.55 -3.82
N ARG A 112 3.64 11.50 -3.09
CA ARG A 112 2.54 11.25 -2.14
C ARG A 112 1.26 10.83 -2.87
N VAL A 113 0.95 11.49 -3.99
CA VAL A 113 -0.17 11.07 -4.86
C VAL A 113 -0.01 9.63 -5.35
N ARG A 114 1.21 9.23 -5.75
CA ARG A 114 1.48 7.84 -6.17
C ARG A 114 1.34 6.84 -5.01
N ALA A 115 1.75 7.22 -3.80
CA ALA A 115 1.54 6.40 -2.60
C ALA A 115 0.04 6.25 -2.28
N ALA A 116 -0.71 7.35 -2.32
CA ALA A 116 -2.16 7.38 -2.15
C ALA A 116 -2.90 6.52 -3.21
N LEU A 117 -2.53 6.63 -4.49
CA LEU A 117 -3.07 5.78 -5.56
C LEU A 117 -2.71 4.30 -5.36
N THR A 118 -1.55 4.01 -4.78
CA THR A 118 -1.16 2.64 -4.42
C THR A 118 -2.06 2.10 -3.31
N GLN A 119 -2.34 2.91 -2.28
CA GLN A 119 -3.27 2.57 -1.20
C GLN A 119 -4.70 2.38 -1.71
N LEU A 120 -5.20 3.27 -2.56
CA LEU A 120 -6.51 3.13 -3.20
C LEU A 120 -6.56 1.87 -4.08
N GLY A 121 -5.45 1.52 -4.74
CA GLY A 121 -5.34 0.33 -5.57
C GLY A 121 -5.41 -0.98 -4.77
N THR A 122 -4.76 -1.05 -3.59
CA THR A 122 -4.83 -2.24 -2.72
C THR A 122 -6.25 -2.51 -2.23
N ALA A 123 -7.01 -1.44 -2.01
CA ALA A 123 -8.39 -1.52 -1.60
C ALA A 123 -9.39 -1.57 -2.77
N GLY A 124 -8.89 -1.70 -4.00
CA GLY A 124 -9.69 -1.96 -5.19
C GLY A 124 -10.43 -0.74 -5.76
N ARG A 125 -10.10 0.48 -5.30
CA ARG A 125 -10.70 1.75 -5.73
C ARG A 125 -10.15 2.31 -7.05
N VAL A 126 -8.93 1.91 -7.41
CA VAL A 126 -8.32 2.24 -8.70
C VAL A 126 -7.64 1.01 -9.28
N GLY A 127 -7.59 0.94 -10.60
CA GLY A 127 -6.73 0.03 -11.35
C GLY A 127 -5.66 0.81 -12.13
N TYR A 128 -4.70 0.09 -12.70
CA TYR A 128 -3.69 0.66 -13.59
C TYR A 128 -3.76 -0.05 -14.95
N ASP A 129 -3.92 0.73 -16.03
CA ASP A 129 -3.88 0.22 -17.41
C ASP A 129 -2.45 0.37 -17.96
N HIS A 130 -1.84 -0.76 -18.31
CA HIS A 130 -0.47 -0.80 -18.83
C HIS A 130 -0.31 -0.28 -20.25
N ALA A 131 -1.37 -0.31 -21.06
CA ALA A 131 -1.30 0.17 -22.44
C ALA A 131 -1.46 1.68 -22.51
N ASP A 132 -2.37 2.22 -21.70
CA ASP A 132 -2.62 3.67 -21.65
C ASP A 132 -1.69 4.39 -20.67
N ALA A 133 -0.94 3.60 -19.88
CA ALA A 133 -0.01 4.03 -18.84
C ALA A 133 -0.66 5.01 -17.85
N ALA A 134 -1.91 4.70 -17.46
CA ALA A 134 -2.72 5.56 -16.62
C ALA A 134 -3.50 4.76 -15.57
N TYR A 135 -3.84 5.43 -14.47
CA TYR A 135 -4.77 4.87 -13.50
C TYR A 135 -6.21 5.03 -14.02
N PHE A 136 -7.10 4.15 -13.59
CA PHE A 136 -8.53 4.24 -13.89
C PHE A 136 -9.34 3.98 -12.62
N HIS A 137 -10.52 4.59 -12.53
CA HIS A 137 -11.40 4.39 -11.39
C HIS A 137 -12.05 2.99 -11.42
N ARG A 138 -12.09 2.32 -10.28
CA ARG A 138 -12.74 1.01 -10.12
C ARG A 138 -13.48 1.00 -8.79
N GLU A 139 -14.79 0.82 -8.74
CA GLU A 139 -15.47 0.70 -7.46
C GLU A 139 -15.56 -0.77 -7.04
N LEU A 140 -14.66 -1.18 -6.14
CA LEU A 140 -14.91 -2.28 -5.20
C LEU A 140 -15.29 -1.67 -3.85
N PRO A 141 -16.16 -2.30 -3.03
CA PRO A 141 -16.52 -1.76 -1.72
C PRO A 141 -15.27 -1.51 -0.87
N TYR A 142 -14.97 -0.24 -0.57
CA TYR A 142 -13.76 0.21 0.14
C TYR A 142 -13.96 0.20 1.65
N ASP A 143 -12.97 -0.32 2.38
CA ASP A 143 -12.86 -0.23 3.84
C ASP A 143 -11.36 -0.06 4.15
N ALA A 144 -10.93 1.15 4.53
CA ALA A 144 -9.53 1.48 4.80
C ALA A 144 -8.94 0.61 5.93
N GLU A 145 -9.74 0.33 6.96
CA GLU A 145 -9.34 -0.52 8.08
C GLU A 145 -9.14 -1.97 7.63
N ARG A 146 -9.81 -2.40 6.55
CA ARG A 146 -9.67 -3.74 5.99
C ARG A 146 -8.25 -4.04 5.52
N ALA A 147 -7.52 -3.09 4.95
CA ALA A 147 -6.14 -3.32 4.51
C ALA A 147 -5.20 -3.60 5.70
N ALA A 148 -5.32 -2.81 6.77
CA ALA A 148 -4.60 -3.04 8.02
C ALA A 148 -5.03 -4.35 8.70
N LYS A 149 -6.34 -4.64 8.72
CA LYS A 149 -6.89 -5.88 9.29
C LYS A 149 -6.48 -7.13 8.49
N GLN A 150 -6.36 -7.03 7.16
CA GLN A 150 -6.11 -8.18 6.30
C GLN A 150 -4.62 -8.50 6.11
N ASN A 151 -3.70 -7.59 6.46
CA ASN A 151 -2.27 -7.85 6.38
C ASN A 151 -1.68 -8.30 7.73
N PRO A 152 -1.36 -9.59 7.91
CA PRO A 152 -0.92 -10.09 9.22
C PRO A 152 0.42 -9.52 9.69
N ARG A 153 1.29 -9.06 8.76
CA ARG A 153 2.60 -8.48 9.11
C ARG A 153 2.49 -7.03 9.56
N LEU A 154 1.57 -6.28 8.96
CA LEU A 154 1.28 -4.90 9.38
C LEU A 154 0.59 -4.89 10.75
N ARG A 155 -0.42 -5.74 10.94
CA ARG A 155 -1.06 -5.94 12.25
C ARG A 155 -0.03 -6.31 13.32
N ALA A 156 0.79 -7.33 13.06
CA ALA A 156 1.82 -7.75 14.02
C ALA A 156 2.95 -6.73 14.22
N ALA A 157 3.10 -5.72 13.36
CA ALA A 157 3.99 -4.59 13.59
C ALA A 157 3.34 -3.56 14.52
N GLY A 158 2.04 -3.29 14.33
CA GLY A 158 1.22 -2.50 15.25
C GLY A 158 1.25 -3.07 16.67
N ASP A 159 1.00 -4.38 16.82
CA ASP A 159 1.04 -5.05 18.13
C ASP A 159 2.39 -4.87 18.87
N LEU A 160 3.51 -4.78 18.12
CA LEU A 160 4.84 -4.54 18.69
C LEU A 160 5.03 -3.08 19.15
N LEU A 161 4.43 -2.12 18.45
CA LEU A 161 4.43 -0.72 18.84
C LEU A 161 3.52 -0.48 20.04
N ASP A 162 2.33 -1.08 20.06
CA ASP A 162 1.40 -1.06 21.20
C ASP A 162 2.08 -1.60 22.47
N ALA A 163 2.86 -2.68 22.32
CA ALA A 163 3.63 -3.28 23.42
C ALA A 163 4.90 -2.50 23.81
N ASN A 164 5.19 -1.35 23.19
CA ASN A 164 6.44 -0.59 23.36
C ASN A 164 7.70 -1.47 23.19
N ALA A 165 7.65 -2.44 22.27
CA ALA A 165 8.66 -3.48 22.15
C ALA A 165 9.88 -3.06 21.29
N VAL A 166 9.90 -1.83 20.79
CA VAL A 166 10.93 -1.31 19.89
C VAL A 166 11.78 -0.27 20.62
N ALA A 167 13.10 -0.43 20.59
CA ALA A 167 14.05 0.55 21.10
C ALA A 167 15.20 0.73 20.12
N TRP A 168 15.51 1.98 19.77
CA TRP A 168 16.67 2.31 18.93
C TRP A 168 17.88 2.71 19.75
N ASP A 169 19.04 2.17 19.36
CA ASP A 169 20.37 2.55 19.84
C ASP A 169 21.27 2.77 18.62
N GLY A 170 21.50 4.04 18.28
CA GLY A 170 22.23 4.45 17.08
C GLY A 170 21.62 3.84 15.80
N PRO A 171 22.40 3.11 14.96
CA PRO A 171 21.90 2.51 13.73
C PRO A 171 21.20 1.17 13.91
N ILE A 172 20.95 0.72 15.15
CA ILE A 172 20.37 -0.60 15.46
C ILE A 172 19.11 -0.42 16.32
N ALA A 173 17.98 -0.96 15.84
CA ALA A 173 16.79 -1.19 16.64
C ALA A 173 16.84 -2.58 17.28
N THR A 174 16.48 -2.66 18.56
CA THR A 174 16.14 -3.91 19.25
C THR A 174 14.62 -4.01 19.32
N VAL A 175 14.08 -5.09 18.78
CA VAL A 175 12.64 -5.40 18.80
C VAL A 175 12.43 -6.66 19.63
N MET A 176 11.75 -6.51 20.77
CA MET A 176 11.42 -7.61 21.68
C MET A 176 10.19 -8.36 21.15
N VAL A 177 10.31 -9.68 21.00
CA VAL A 177 9.22 -10.53 20.51
C VAL A 177 9.07 -11.67 21.48
N ALA A 178 8.07 -11.56 22.37
CA ALA A 178 7.89 -12.47 23.49
C ALA A 178 9.19 -12.62 24.32
N ASP A 179 9.91 -13.74 24.17
CA ASP A 179 11.09 -14.13 24.95
C ASP A 179 12.43 -13.95 24.20
N HIS A 180 12.41 -13.43 22.97
CA HIS A 180 13.63 -13.23 22.18
C HIS A 180 13.69 -11.85 21.52
N VAL A 181 14.89 -11.48 21.08
CA VAL A 181 15.14 -10.17 20.44
C VAL A 181 15.47 -10.32 18.97
N GLN A 182 14.96 -9.40 18.17
CA GLN A 182 15.33 -9.23 16.77
C GLN A 182 16.01 -7.88 16.61
N ARG A 183 17.11 -7.85 15.84
CA ARG A 183 17.83 -6.61 15.56
C ARG A 183 17.49 -6.13 14.16
N VAL A 184 17.09 -4.87 14.06
CA VAL A 184 16.94 -4.16 12.79
C VAL A 184 18.11 -3.20 12.65
N ARG A 185 18.84 -3.26 11.53
CA ARG A 185 19.97 -2.36 11.27
C ARG A 185 19.61 -1.44 10.11
N ALA A 186 19.83 -0.15 10.32
CA ALA A 186 19.81 0.86 9.26
C ALA A 186 21.21 1.00 8.64
N ALA A 187 21.29 0.84 7.32
CA ALA A 187 22.46 1.18 6.54
C ALA A 187 22.52 2.71 6.29
N ALA A 188 23.68 3.20 5.84
CA ALA A 188 23.91 4.63 5.60
C ALA A 188 23.03 5.21 4.48
N ASP A 189 22.56 4.35 3.57
CA ASP A 189 21.64 4.67 2.47
C ASP A 189 20.15 4.59 2.88
N GLY A 190 19.86 4.32 4.16
CA GLY A 190 18.50 4.17 4.67
C GLY A 190 17.91 2.77 4.52
N ALA A 191 18.61 1.81 3.89
CA ALA A 191 18.12 0.45 3.78
C ALA A 191 18.05 -0.24 5.15
N LEU A 192 16.92 -0.88 5.44
CA LEU A 192 16.70 -1.61 6.68
C LEU A 192 16.90 -3.12 6.47
N SER A 193 17.66 -3.73 7.39
CA SER A 193 17.88 -5.18 7.43
C SER A 193 17.52 -5.76 8.79
N CYS A 194 17.14 -7.02 8.85
CA CYS A 194 16.70 -7.64 10.11
C CYS A 194 17.30 -9.03 10.32
N THR A 195 17.52 -9.41 11.58
CA THR A 195 18.02 -10.75 11.96
C THR A 195 16.97 -11.84 11.89
N CYS A 196 15.69 -11.53 11.66
CA CYS A 196 14.63 -12.51 11.70
C CYS A 196 14.66 -13.49 10.52
N GLN A 197 14.08 -14.67 10.70
CA GLN A 197 14.04 -15.72 9.67
C GLN A 197 13.40 -15.28 8.35
N TRP A 198 12.36 -14.42 8.41
CA TRP A 198 11.74 -13.87 7.19
C TRP A 198 12.74 -13.09 6.35
N TYR A 199 13.50 -12.20 6.98
CA TYR A 199 14.50 -11.40 6.28
C TYR A 199 15.68 -12.27 5.83
N ALA A 200 16.13 -13.23 6.66
CA ALA A 200 17.16 -14.18 6.28
C ALA A 200 16.78 -14.97 5.01
N LYS A 201 15.51 -15.34 4.87
CA LYS A 201 15.01 -16.12 3.72
C LYS A 201 14.72 -15.29 2.48
N TYR A 202 14.21 -14.07 2.63
CA TYR A 202 13.66 -13.30 1.51
C TYR A 202 14.38 -11.99 1.22
N GLN A 203 15.19 -11.47 2.15
CA GLN A 203 16.04 -10.28 1.99
C GLN A 203 15.31 -9.10 1.31
N GLY A 204 14.08 -8.83 1.71
CA GLY A 204 13.23 -7.76 1.16
C GLY A 204 12.43 -8.14 -0.10
N GLY A 205 12.74 -9.22 -0.80
CA GLY A 205 12.04 -9.66 -2.01
C GLY A 205 10.57 -10.08 -1.82
N ARG A 206 10.11 -10.24 -0.58
CA ARG A 206 8.69 -10.44 -0.22
C ARG A 206 8.13 -9.31 0.67
N GLY A 207 8.77 -8.15 0.64
CA GLY A 207 8.48 -7.02 1.52
C GLY A 207 9.10 -7.15 2.91
N PRO A 208 9.07 -6.05 3.69
CA PRO A 208 9.64 -6.01 5.03
C PRO A 208 8.97 -7.02 5.97
N CYS A 209 9.70 -7.45 6.99
CA CYS A 209 9.13 -8.22 8.10
C CYS A 209 8.43 -7.27 9.08
N LYS A 210 7.63 -7.81 9.99
CA LYS A 210 6.98 -7.04 11.06
C LYS A 210 7.95 -6.21 11.90
N HIS A 211 9.18 -6.67 12.12
CA HIS A 211 10.18 -5.94 12.91
C HIS A 211 10.73 -4.73 12.16
N ILE A 212 10.98 -4.85 10.85
CA ILE A 212 11.41 -3.71 10.02
C ILE A 212 10.28 -2.68 9.97
N LEU A 213 9.04 -3.13 9.76
CA LEU A 213 7.86 -2.27 9.77
C LEU A 213 7.73 -1.51 11.11
N ALA A 214 7.78 -2.22 12.24
CA ALA A 214 7.69 -1.60 13.57
C ALA A 214 8.88 -0.67 13.86
N ALA A 215 10.10 -1.05 13.47
CA ALA A 215 11.29 -0.22 13.70
C ALA A 215 11.30 1.06 12.85
N ASP A 216 10.82 0.98 11.61
CA ASP A 216 10.66 2.13 10.71
C ASP A 216 9.59 3.09 11.24
N ALA A 217 8.41 2.57 11.57
CA ALA A 217 7.32 3.30 12.21
C ALA A 217 7.75 4.03 13.50
N TYR A 218 8.45 3.33 14.40
CA TYR A 218 8.97 3.93 15.62
C TYR A 218 9.89 5.13 15.34
N ARG A 219 10.74 5.07 14.30
CA ARG A 219 11.62 6.22 13.94
C ARG A 219 10.84 7.41 13.39
N ARG A 220 9.68 7.16 12.78
CA ARG A 220 8.78 8.20 12.29
C ARG A 220 7.94 8.83 13.40
N GLY A 221 7.95 8.25 14.60
CA GLY A 221 7.25 8.78 15.77
C GLY A 221 5.88 8.13 16.01
N GLU A 222 5.55 7.09 15.25
CA GLU A 222 4.31 6.33 15.41
C GLU A 222 4.32 5.54 16.72
N ARG A 223 3.30 5.77 17.55
CA ARG A 223 2.97 4.91 18.71
C ARG A 223 1.67 4.18 18.37
N GLY A 224 1.52 3.00 18.94
CA GLY A 224 0.52 1.98 18.57
C GLY A 224 -0.93 2.46 18.33
N LEU A 225 -1.68 1.69 17.55
CA LEU A 225 -3.03 1.97 17.02
C LEU A 225 -4.14 2.09 18.09
N LEU A 226 -3.81 2.03 19.38
CA LEU A 226 -4.76 2.09 20.49
C LEU A 226 -4.93 3.49 21.13
N ASP A 227 -4.10 4.48 20.79
CA ASP A 227 -4.22 5.84 21.37
C ASP A 227 -5.14 6.78 20.56
N SER A 228 -5.52 6.42 19.32
CA SER A 228 -6.34 7.27 18.45
C SER A 228 -7.83 7.26 18.80
N ALA A 229 -8.26 6.43 19.77
CA ALA A 229 -9.67 6.26 20.14
C ALA A 229 -10.07 6.92 21.47
N ASP A 230 -9.14 7.46 22.26
CA ASP A 230 -9.42 8.02 23.60
C ASP A 230 -8.84 9.43 23.79
N SER A 231 -9.16 10.36 22.88
CA SER A 231 -9.11 11.80 23.16
C SER A 231 -10.30 12.55 22.57
N ALA A 232 -11.51 12.05 22.83
CA ALA A 232 -12.71 12.88 22.86
C ALA A 232 -12.99 13.21 24.33
N ASP A 233 -12.44 14.33 24.79
CA ASP A 233 -12.64 14.88 26.14
C ASP A 233 -14.13 15.31 26.30
N PRO A 234 -14.95 14.67 27.15
CA PRO A 234 -16.34 15.05 27.34
C PRO A 234 -16.46 15.96 28.56
N ALA A 235 -16.01 17.20 28.44
CA ALA A 235 -16.11 18.17 29.53
C ALA A 235 -16.23 19.63 29.04
N ASP A 236 -17.23 19.93 28.21
CA ASP A 236 -17.82 21.29 28.19
C ASP A 236 -19.24 21.32 27.58
N SER A 237 -20.22 20.74 28.28
CA SER A 237 -21.64 21.00 27.99
C SER A 237 -22.48 20.89 29.26
N ALA A 238 -22.07 21.63 30.28
CA ALA A 238 -22.86 21.81 31.50
C ALA A 238 -22.78 23.26 31.96
N ASP A 239 -23.23 24.20 31.13
CA ASP A 239 -23.91 25.39 31.66
C ASP A 239 -24.73 26.12 30.59
N ARG A 240 -26.06 26.07 30.72
CA ARG A 240 -27.07 27.03 30.23
C ARG A 240 -28.46 26.38 30.23
N ALA A 241 -28.99 26.15 31.43
CA ALA A 241 -30.42 25.99 31.62
C ALA A 241 -30.82 26.50 33.01
N GLY A 242 -31.45 27.68 33.03
CA GLY A 242 -32.44 28.04 34.06
C GLY A 242 -32.03 29.11 35.07
N THR A 243 -32.56 30.32 34.86
CA THR A 243 -33.26 31.23 35.81
C THR A 243 -33.37 32.58 35.09
N ASP A 244 -34.48 33.31 35.02
CA ASP A 244 -35.76 33.22 35.69
C ASP A 244 -36.82 33.96 34.86
N ALA A 245 -38.06 33.56 35.06
CA ALA A 245 -39.25 34.27 34.62
C ALA A 245 -39.46 35.54 35.45
N GLU A 246 -39.89 36.64 34.82
CA GLU A 246 -40.91 37.49 35.43
C GLU A 246 -41.74 38.24 34.37
N MET A 247 -43.04 38.31 34.67
CA MET A 247 -44.12 38.91 33.89
C MET A 247 -44.04 40.44 33.85
N VAL A 248 -44.76 41.03 32.89
CA VAL A 248 -45.80 42.10 33.02
C VAL A 248 -46.00 42.66 31.60
N GLY A 249 -47.15 42.42 30.96
CA GLY A 249 -48.26 43.40 30.83
C GLY A 249 -47.97 44.44 29.73
N THR A 250 -48.83 44.84 28.80
CA THR A 250 -50.29 44.85 28.69
C THR A 250 -50.60 45.49 27.31
N LEU A 251 -51.70 45.04 26.69
CA LEU A 251 -52.43 45.59 25.52
C LEU A 251 -51.79 45.51 24.13
#